data_AF-A0A0M0BWD6-F1
#
_entry.id   AF-A0A0M0BWD6-F1
#
_cell.length_a   1.000
_cell.length_b   1.000
_cell.length_c   1.000
_cell.angle_alpha   90.00
_cell.angle_beta   90.00
_cell.angle_gamma   90.00
#
_symmetry.space_group_name_H-M   'P 1'
#
loop_
_entity.id
_entity.type
_entity.pdbx_description
1 polymer ?
#
loop_
_entity_poly.entity_id
_entity_poly.type
_entity_poly.pdbx_seq_one_letter_code
_entity_poly.pdbx_strand_id
1 'polypeptide(L)' 'MKVFQWNNIVAGLLVLMFALILAIDALLVTWGHTGIPLSGNDVKGITGLTFIIIAGFILVKARENK' A
#
# COMPACT_ATOMS: atom_id res chain seq x y z
N MET A 1 -2.17 29.20 1.23
CA MET A 1 -2.99 27.97 1.29
C MET A 1 -2.12 26.82 1.82
N LYS A 2 -2.04 26.62 3.16
CA LYS A 2 -1.15 25.64 3.82
C LYS A 2 -1.81 24.27 4.11
N VAL A 3 -3.11 24.13 3.80
CA VAL A 3 -3.92 22.93 4.11
C VAL A 3 -3.53 21.71 3.24
N PHE A 4 -2.92 21.93 2.08
CA PHE A 4 -2.66 20.88 1.09
C PHE A 4 -1.59 19.85 1.51
N GLN A 5 -0.59 20.24 2.31
CA GLN A 5 0.51 19.34 2.68
C GLN A 5 0.08 18.29 3.72
N TRP A 6 -0.64 18.71 4.75
CA TRP A 6 -1.14 17.79 5.77
C TRP A 6 -2.12 16.78 5.18
N ASN A 7 -2.98 17.22 4.24
CA ASN A 7 -3.89 16.32 3.54
C ASN A 7 -3.15 15.25 2.73
N ASN A 8 -2.07 15.62 2.02
CA ASN A 8 -1.28 14.66 1.24
C ASN A 8 -0.53 13.66 2.13
N ILE A 9 -0.01 14.11 3.28
CA ILE A 9 0.65 13.23 4.25
C ILE A 9 -0.35 12.25 4.86
N VAL A 10 -1.53 12.72 5.29
CA VAL A 10 -2.58 11.87 5.85
C VAL A 10 -3.08 10.86 4.81
N ALA A 11 -3.31 11.30 3.57
CA ALA A 11 -3.68 10.39 2.48
C ALA A 11 -2.60 9.33 2.22
N GLY A 12 -1.32 9.72 2.16
CA GLY A 12 -0.21 8.78 2.01
C GLY A 12 -0.12 7.78 3.15
N LEU A 13 -0.35 8.21 4.40
CA LEU A 13 -0.35 7.34 5.58
C LEU A 13 -1.53 6.35 5.55
N LEU A 14 -2.73 6.80 5.17
CA LEU A 14 -3.90 5.93 5.01
C LEU A 14 -3.66 4.87 3.94
N VAL A 15 -3.12 5.26 2.78
CA VAL A 15 -2.78 4.31 1.70
C VAL A 15 -1.73 3.30 2.20
N LEU A 16 -0.72 3.76 2.95
CA LEU A 16 0.30 2.89 3.54
C LEU A 16 -0.31 1.87 4.54
N MET A 17 -1.28 2.28 5.36
CA MET A 17 -1.97 1.37 6.29
C MET A 17 -2.71 0.27 5.54
N PHE A 18 -3.47 0.60 4.49
CA PHE A 18 -4.13 -0.40 3.66
C PHE A 18 -3.14 -1.32 2.95
N ALA A 19 -2.00 -0.76 2.49
CA ALA A 19 -0.93 -1.52 1.87
C ALA A 19 -0.37 -2.60 2.80
N LEU A 20 -0.08 -2.23 4.05
CA LEU A 20 0.46 -3.12 5.07
C LEU A 20 -0.54 -4.21 5.47
N ILE A 21 -1.81 -3.87 5.65
CA ILE A 21 -2.85 -4.85 5.99
C ILE A 21 -2.95 -5.92 4.89
N LEU A 22 -3.01 -5.52 3.62
CA LEU A 22 -3.10 -6.45 2.50
C LEU A 22 -1.83 -7.29 2.34
N ALA A 23 -0.65 -6.70 2.53
CA ALA A 23 0.61 -7.41 2.44
C ALA A 23 0.77 -8.45 3.57
N ILE A 24 0.41 -8.08 4.81
CA ILE A 24 0.46 -8.99 5.96
C ILE A 24 -0.57 -10.11 5.82
N ASP A 25 -1.80 -9.80 5.41
CA ASP A 25 -2.83 -10.81 5.14
C ASP A 25 -2.37 -11.81 4.08
N ALA A 26 -1.79 -11.30 2.99
CA ALA A 26 -1.24 -12.15 1.92
C ALA A 26 -0.08 -13.03 2.40
N LEU A 27 0.80 -12.50 3.27
CA LEU A 27 1.93 -13.19 3.88
C LEU A 27 1.51 -14.30 4.84
N LEU A 28 0.47 -14.06 5.64
CA LEU A 28 -0.04 -15.03 6.61
C LEU A 28 -0.70 -16.24 5.92
N VAL A 29 -1.28 -16.03 4.73
CA VAL A 29 -2.02 -17.06 3.98
C VAL A 29 -1.15 -17.72 2.88
N THR A 30 0.07 -17.24 2.63
CA THR A 30 0.95 -17.76 1.56
C THR A 30 1.33 -19.23 1.75
N TRP A 31 1.24 -19.75 2.97
CA TRP A 31 1.62 -21.14 3.29
C TRP A 31 0.52 -22.18 3.00
N GLY A 32 -0.69 -21.75 2.63
CA GLY A 32 -1.85 -22.65 2.56
C GLY A 32 -2.10 -23.35 1.21
N HIS A 33 -1.77 -22.72 0.08
CA HIS A 33 -2.24 -23.18 -1.25
C HIS A 33 -1.19 -22.91 -2.34
N THR A 34 -0.25 -23.84 -2.52
CA THR A 34 0.71 -23.79 -3.63
C THR A 34 0.08 -24.40 -4.89
N GLY A 35 0.03 -23.65 -6.00
CA GLY A 35 -0.32 -24.21 -7.31
C GLY A 35 -1.45 -23.54 -8.08
N ILE A 36 -2.12 -22.52 -7.52
CA ILE A 36 -3.10 -21.71 -8.27
C ILE A 36 -2.44 -20.37 -8.63
N PRO A 37 -2.05 -20.15 -9.90
CA PRO A 37 -1.54 -18.84 -10.32
C PRO A 37 -2.65 -17.79 -10.23
N LEU A 38 -2.31 -16.58 -9.74
CA LEU A 38 -3.28 -15.51 -9.49
C LEU A 38 -4.40 -15.92 -8.51
N SER A 39 -4.05 -16.68 -7.48
CA SER A 39 -4.98 -16.93 -6.38
C SER A 39 -5.43 -15.61 -5.75
N GLY A 40 -6.56 -15.64 -5.03
CA GLY A 40 -7.01 -14.47 -4.27
C GLY A 40 -5.95 -13.95 -3.28
N ASN A 41 -5.04 -14.82 -2.84
CA ASN A 41 -3.89 -14.44 -2.02
C ASN A 41 -2.84 -13.65 -2.79
N ASP A 42 -2.52 -14.08 -4.02
CA ASP A 42 -1.55 -13.40 -4.89
C ASP A 42 -2.03 -11.99 -5.25
N VAL A 43 -3.33 -11.85 -5.54
CA VAL A 43 -3.95 -10.55 -5.84
C VAL A 43 -3.83 -9.60 -4.65
N LYS A 44 -4.05 -10.08 -3.42
CA LYS A 44 -3.87 -9.29 -2.20
C LYS A 44 -2.43 -8.84 -2.01
N GLY A 45 -1.47 -9.75 -2.23
CA GLY A 45 -0.04 -9.42 -2.18
C GLY A 45 0.36 -8.35 -3.19
N ILE A 46 -0.05 -8.51 -4.46
CA ILE A 46 0.21 -7.55 -5.54
C ILE A 46 -0.45 -6.19 -5.25
N THR A 47 -1.68 -6.20 -4.75
CA THR A 47 -2.43 -4.98 -4.40
C THR A 47 -1.76 -4.25 -3.24
N GLY A 48 -1.36 -4.97 -2.19
CA GLY A 48 -0.61 -4.42 -1.07
C GLY A 48 0.70 -3.77 -1.52
N LEU A 49 1.48 -4.47 -2.35
CA LEU A 49 2.76 -3.96 -2.87
C LEU A 49 2.55 -2.71 -3.76
N THR A 50 1.49 -2.70 -4.56
CA THR A 50 1.10 -1.53 -5.37
C THR A 50 0.76 -0.33 -4.49
N PHE A 51 0.01 -0.52 -3.41
CA PHE A 51 -0.31 0.56 -2.47
C PHE A 51 0.93 1.08 -1.73
N ILE A 52 1.94 0.24 -1.44
CA ILE A 52 3.21 0.69 -0.87
C ILE A 52 3.90 1.67 -1.83
N ILE A 53 3.96 1.33 -3.12
CA ILE A 53 4.58 2.18 -4.15
C ILE A 53 3.83 3.52 -4.27
N ILE A 54 2.49 3.48 -4.31
CA ILE A 54 1.64 4.68 -4.40
C ILE A 54 1.83 5.55 -3.15
N ALA A 55 1.80 4.97 -1.95
CA ALA A 55 2.04 5.70 -0.71
C ALA A 55 3.41 6.36 -0.69
N GLY A 56 4.45 5.64 -1.12
CA GLY A 56 5.80 6.19 -1.27
C GLY A 56 5.82 7.39 -2.22
N PHE A 57 5.18 7.28 -3.38
CA PHE A 57 5.07 8.37 -4.34
C PHE A 57 4.37 9.61 -3.74
N ILE A 58 3.24 9.41 -3.07
CA ILE A 58 2.47 10.50 -2.42
C ILE A 58 3.33 11.20 -1.37
N LEU A 59 4.03 10.45 -0.53
CA LEU A 59 4.88 11.00 0.54
C LEU A 59 6.10 11.74 -0.02
N VAL A 60 6.74 11.21 -1.06
CA VAL A 60 7.85 11.89 -1.75
C VAL A 60 7.37 13.20 -2.37
N LYS A 61 6.26 13.19 -3.12
CA LYS A 61 5.64 14.40 -3.69
C LYS A 61 5.23 15.42 -2.62
N ALA A 62 4.74 14.96 -1.48
CA ALA A 62 4.39 15.84 -0.36
C ALA A 62 5.62 16.53 0.24
N ARG A 63 6.78 15.87 0.23
CA ARG A 63 8.06 16.44 0.67
C ARG A 63 8.65 17.43 -0.35
N GLU A 64 8.49 17.20 -1.64
CA GLU A 64 8.98 18.10 -2.70
C GLU A 64 8.19 19.42 -2.79
N ASN A 65 6.91 19.41 -2.42
CA ASN A 65 6.07 20.61 -2.39
C ASN A 65 6.24 21.43 -1.09
N LYS A 66 7.35 21.24 -0.36
CA LYS A 66 7.69 21.93 0.89
C LYS A 66 8.63 23.10 0.66
#